data_AF-A0A090WUU3-F1
#
_entry.id   AF-A0A090WUU3-F1
#
_cell.length_a   1.000
_cell.length_b   1.000
_cell.length_c   1.000
_cell.angle_alpha   90.00
_cell.angle_beta   90.00
_cell.angle_gamma   90.00
#
_symmetry.space_group_name_H-M   'P 1'
#
loop_
_entity.id
_entity.type
_entity.pdbx_description
1 polymer ?
#
loop_
_entity_poly.entity_id
_entity_poly.type
_entity_poly.pdbx_seq_one_letter_code
_entity_poly.pdbx_strand_id
1 'polypeptide(L)' 'MKALNSDYEAKRYNSITLNKPKITIARKNLFHDWLKQNNKLGGQHKVPRLSNTRDYINELLELNVSYA' A
#
# COMPACT_ATOMS: atom_id res chain seq x y z
N MET A 1 -7.15 23.19 -15.74
CA MET A 1 -7.45 22.23 -14.65
C MET A 1 -6.50 21.05 -14.83
N LYS A 2 -5.65 20.77 -13.83
CA LYS A 2 -4.47 19.88 -13.97
C LYS A 2 -4.90 18.47 -14.39
N ALA A 3 -4.42 18.02 -15.55
CA ALA A 3 -4.50 16.61 -15.94
C ALA A 3 -3.76 15.78 -14.89
N LEU A 4 -4.43 14.76 -14.37
CA LEU A 4 -3.92 13.85 -13.37
C LEU A 4 -2.74 13.04 -13.98
N ASN A 5 -1.54 13.62 -13.92
CA ASN A 5 -0.27 13.01 -14.35
C ASN A 5 -0.26 12.43 -15.78
N SER A 6 -0.07 13.29 -16.77
CA SER A 6 0.09 12.90 -18.19
C SER A 6 1.25 11.93 -18.45
N ASP A 7 2.29 11.94 -17.60
CA ASP A 7 3.42 11.00 -17.68
C ASP A 7 3.01 9.57 -17.27
N TYR A 8 2.09 9.42 -16.31
CA TYR A 8 1.49 8.13 -15.97
C TYR A 8 0.65 7.58 -17.13
N GLU A 9 -0.16 8.43 -17.75
CA GLU A 9 -1.00 8.04 -18.90
C GLU A 9 -0.14 7.57 -20.08
N ALA A 10 0.91 8.32 -20.42
CA ALA A 10 1.84 7.97 -21.48
C ALA A 10 2.57 6.64 -21.22
N LYS A 11 3.04 6.40 -19.98
CA LYS A 11 3.73 5.15 -19.59
C LYS A 11 2.79 3.94 -19.48
N ARG A 12 1.47 4.17 -19.34
CA ARG A 12 0.43 3.13 -19.34
C ARG A 12 -0.17 2.86 -20.71
N TYR A 13 0.01 3.76 -21.67
CA TYR A 13 -0.50 3.59 -23.02
C TYR A 13 0.04 2.29 -23.64
N ASN A 14 -0.85 1.49 -24.22
CA ASN A 14 -0.58 0.14 -24.74
C ASN A 14 -0.09 -0.92 -23.75
N SER A 15 -0.05 -0.66 -22.44
CA SER A 15 0.35 -1.64 -21.40
C SER A 15 1.72 -2.32 -21.63
N ILE A 16 2.60 -1.69 -22.42
CA ILE A 16 3.92 -2.26 -22.78
C ILE A 16 4.92 -2.08 -21.63
N THR A 17 4.81 -0.99 -20.87
CA THR A 17 5.86 -0.58 -19.90
C THR A 17 5.41 -0.63 -18.43
N LEU A 18 4.11 -0.53 -18.16
CA LEU A 18 3.59 -0.48 -16.78
C LEU A 18 2.32 -1.32 -16.63
N ASN A 19 2.39 -2.35 -15.80
CA ASN A 19 1.24 -3.21 -15.50
C ASN A 19 0.19 -2.49 -14.63
N LYS A 20 -1.02 -3.04 -14.59
CA LYS A 20 -2.06 -2.59 -13.66
C LYS A 20 -1.63 -2.81 -12.21
N PRO A 21 -1.79 -1.83 -11.30
CA PRO A 21 -1.49 -2.05 -9.89
C PRO A 21 -2.40 -3.15 -9.33
N LYS A 22 -1.82 -4.06 -8.55
CA LYS A 22 -2.58 -5.01 -7.74
C LYS A 22 -3.18 -4.26 -6.55
N ILE A 23 -4.50 -4.34 -6.39
CA ILE A 23 -5.22 -3.73 -5.27
C ILE A 23 -5.63 -4.85 -4.32
N THR A 24 -5.28 -4.72 -3.04
CA THR A 24 -5.73 -5.61 -1.97
C THR A 24 -6.57 -4.82 -0.99
N ILE A 25 -7.77 -5.31 -0.67
CA ILE A 25 -8.63 -4.69 0.34
C ILE A 25 -8.10 -5.06 1.73
N ALA A 26 -7.83 -4.05 2.53
CA ALA A 26 -7.39 -4.23 3.91
C ALA A 26 -8.59 -4.53 4.83
N ARG A 27 -8.43 -5.46 5.75
CA ARG A 27 -9.38 -5.69 6.85
C ARG A 27 -9.44 -4.47 7.76
N LYS A 28 -10.54 -4.36 8.49
CA LYS A 28 -10.71 -3.31 9.50
C LYS A 28 -9.55 -3.36 10.51
N ASN A 29 -9.05 -2.17 10.88
CA ASN A 29 -7.96 -1.96 11.82
C ASN A 29 -6.57 -2.53 11.42
N LEU A 30 -6.36 -2.98 10.17
CA LEU A 30 -5.07 -3.56 9.75
C LEU A 30 -3.85 -2.70 10.12
N PHE A 31 -3.85 -1.40 9.78
CA PHE A 31 -2.74 -0.51 10.07
C PHE A 31 -2.56 -0.23 11.57
N HIS A 32 -3.66 -0.20 12.32
CA HIS A 32 -3.61 -0.04 13.78
C HIS A 32 -2.92 -1.25 14.42
N ASP A 33 -3.32 -2.46 14.02
CA ASP A 33 -2.75 -3.70 14.54
C ASP A 33 -1.29 -3.87 14.11
N TRP A 34 -0.94 -3.48 12.88
CA TRP A 34 0.44 -3.49 12.40
C TRP A 34 1.34 -2.54 13.20
N LEU A 35 0.87 -1.33 13.51
CA LEU A 35 1.59 -0.40 14.38
C LEU A 35 1.74 -0.97 15.80
N LYS A 36 0.71 -1.64 16.32
CA LYS A 36 0.74 -2.30 17.63
C LYS A 36 1.79 -3.41 17.68
N GLN A 37 1.81 -4.31 16.70
CA GLN A 37 2.80 -5.40 16.60
C GLN A 37 4.24 -4.87 16.52
N ASN A 38 4.42 -3.72 15.88
CA ASN A 38 5.71 -3.06 15.74
C ASN A 38 6.11 -2.17 16.94
N ASN A 39 5.35 -2.19 18.06
CA ASN A 39 5.54 -1.29 19.20
C ASN A 39 5.56 0.21 18.82
N LYS A 40 4.81 0.58 17.78
CA LYS A 40 4.66 1.94 17.24
C LYS A 40 3.23 2.46 17.40
N LEU A 41 2.41 1.81 18.22
CA LEU A 41 1.06 2.27 18.50
C LEU A 41 1.08 3.41 19.50
N GLY A 42 0.57 4.57 19.08
CA GLY A 42 0.67 5.83 19.83
C GLY A 42 1.82 6.71 19.34
N GLY A 43 1.97 7.91 19.91
CA GLY A 43 2.99 8.87 19.48
C GLY A 43 2.77 9.40 18.04
N GLN A 44 3.84 9.94 17.44
CA GLN A 44 3.83 10.52 16.08
C GLN A 44 4.38 9.53 15.02
N HIS A 45 4.07 8.24 15.14
CA HIS A 45 4.48 7.24 14.14
C HIS A 45 3.54 7.25 12.93
N LYS A 46 4.09 7.32 11.72
CA LYS A 46 3.34 7.35 10.45
C LYS A 46 3.57 6.06 9.66
N VAL A 47 2.52 5.59 9.00
CA VAL A 47 2.61 4.49 8.03
C VAL A 47 3.15 5.04 6.70
N PRO A 48 4.23 4.47 6.13
CA PRO A 48 4.72 4.83 4.81
C PRO A 48 3.66 4.58 3.74
N ARG A 49 3.46 5.53 2.82
CA ARG A 49 2.46 5.41 1.74
C ARG A 49 2.98 4.72 0.49
N LEU A 50 4.31 4.74 0.30
CA LEU A 50 5.03 4.14 -0.81
C LEU A 50 6.37 3.63 -0.29
N SER A 51 6.79 2.47 -0.77
CA SER A 51 8.11 1.92 -0.52
C SER A 51 8.64 1.27 -1.79
N ASN A 52 9.95 1.33 -2.00
CA ASN A 52 10.62 0.60 -3.07
C ASN A 52 10.90 -0.86 -2.68
N THR A 53 10.81 -1.20 -1.38
CA THR A 53 10.92 -2.57 -0.87
C THR A 53 9.56 -3.16 -0.55
N ARG A 54 9.51 -4.49 -0.43
CA ARG A 54 8.27 -5.21 -0.13
C ARG A 54 8.04 -5.49 1.36
N ASP A 55 8.95 -5.06 2.23
CA ASP A 55 8.96 -5.43 3.64
C ASP A 55 7.63 -5.08 4.32
N TYR A 56 7.24 -3.79 4.25
CA TYR A 56 5.97 -3.33 4.83
C TYR A 56 4.73 -4.00 4.22
N ILE A 57 4.69 -4.17 2.90
CA ILE A 57 3.49 -4.73 2.26
C ILE A 57 3.36 -6.22 2.55
N ASN A 58 4.47 -6.95 2.67
CA ASN A 58 4.44 -8.37 3.01
C ASN A 58 3.93 -8.56 4.45
N GLU A 59 4.43 -7.82 5.43
CA GLU A 59 3.91 -7.84 6.81
C GLU A 59 2.42 -7.48 6.87
N LEU A 60 2.00 -6.44 6.14
CA LEU A 60 0.60 -6.04 6.07
C LEU A 60 -0.27 -7.12 5.43
N LEU A 61 0.21 -7.80 4.39
CA LEU A 61 -0.52 -8.89 3.73
C LEU A 61 -0.66 -10.12 4.64
N GLU A 62 0.39 -10.46 5.39
CA GLU A 62 0.35 -11.53 6.40
C GLU A 62 -0.63 -11.21 7.52
N LEU A 63 -0.73 -9.97 7.96
CA LEU A 63 -1.73 -9.54 8.95
C LEU A 63 -3.15 -9.40 8.37
N ASN A 64 -3.29 -9.38 7.04
CA ASN A 64 -4.56 -9.18 6.36
C ASN A 64 -5.37 -10.48 6.17
N VAL A 65 -5.08 -11.51 6.96
CA VAL A 65 -5.91 -12.72 7.00
C VAL A 65 -7.25 -12.37 7.64
N SER A 66 -8.34 -12.59 6.90
CA SER A 66 -9.66 -12.67 7.53
C SER A 66 -9.75 -14.04 8.17
N TYR A 67 -9.96 -14.11 9.48
CA TYR A 67 -10.55 -15.32 10.05
C TYR A 67 -11.94 -15.45 9.41
N ALA A 68 -12.07 -16.43 8.52
CA ALA A 68 -13.35 -16.89 8.03
C ALA A 68 -14.09 -17.62 9.15
#